data_AF-A0A7W2BNE6-F1
#
_entry.id   AF-A0A7W2BNE6-F1
#
_cell.length_a   1.000
_cell.length_b   1.000
_cell.length_c   1.000
_cell.angle_alpha   90.00
_cell.angle_beta   90.00
_cell.angle_gamma   90.00
#
_symmetry.space_group_name_H-M   'P 1'
#
loop_
_entity.id
_entity.type
_entity.pdbx_description
1 polymer ?
#
loop_
_entity_poly.entity_id
_entity_poly.type
_entity_poly.pdbx_seq_one_letter_code
_entity_poly.pdbx_strand_id
1 'polypeptide(L)' 'MMNDDPWPSDASFQMGDYAAKKGRASWRGKIVGWYRTDLTALGYAIESHYEPGSVQIYPATAIEPWTPPRD' A
#
# COMPACT_ATOMS: atom_id res chain seq x y z
N MET A 1 15.90 4.86 -17.71
CA MET A 1 16.47 4.02 -16.64
C MET A 1 15.32 3.60 -15.77
N MET A 2 14.95 2.33 -15.76
CA MET A 2 14.02 1.82 -14.76
C MET A 2 14.84 1.68 -13.48
N ASN A 3 14.53 2.50 -12.48
CA ASN A 3 15.05 2.27 -11.13
C ASN A 3 14.36 1.00 -10.63
N ASP A 4 15.05 -0.14 -10.73
CA ASP A 4 14.69 -1.32 -9.96
C ASP A 4 15.12 -1.09 -8.50
N ASP A 5 14.61 -0.03 -7.88
CA ASP A 5 14.83 0.20 -6.46
C ASP A 5 14.27 -1.03 -5.74
N PRO A 6 15.13 -1.83 -5.11
CA PRO A 6 14.70 -3.08 -4.51
C PRO A 6 13.68 -2.77 -3.44
N TRP A 7 12.71 -3.67 -3.29
CA TRP A 7 11.72 -3.51 -2.25
C TRP A 7 12.40 -3.45 -0.86
N PRO A 8 11.93 -2.60 0.07
CA PRO A 8 12.59 -2.47 1.36
C PRO A 8 12.60 -3.79 2.11
N SER A 9 13.74 -4.14 2.71
CA SER A 9 13.91 -5.40 3.45
C SER A 9 13.07 -5.48 4.73
N ASP A 10 12.62 -4.33 5.25
CA ASP A 10 11.74 -4.18 6.40
C ASP A 10 10.25 -4.04 6.01
N ALA A 11 9.92 -4.22 4.74
CA ALA A 11 8.55 -4.08 4.26
C ALA A 11 7.66 -5.26 4.70
N SER A 12 6.56 -4.92 5.37
CA SER A 12 5.53 -5.88 5.76
C SER A 12 4.60 -6.28 4.61
N PHE A 13 4.59 -5.51 3.53
CA PHE A 13 3.84 -5.80 2.31
C PHE A 13 4.76 -5.68 1.10
N GLN A 14 4.47 -6.43 0.05
CA GLN A 14 5.16 -6.43 -1.24
C GLN A 14 4.23 -5.94 -2.36
N MET A 15 4.79 -5.71 -3.55
CA MET A 15 4.01 -5.43 -4.75
C MET A 15 2.91 -6.49 -4.95
N GLY A 16 1.67 -6.06 -5.15
CA GLY A 16 0.52 -6.93 -5.39
C GLY A 16 -0.19 -7.46 -4.15
N ASP A 17 0.39 -7.32 -2.95
CA ASP A 17 -0.31 -7.64 -1.70
C ASP A 17 -1.55 -6.76 -1.52
N TYR A 18 -2.51 -7.23 -0.73
CA TYR A 18 -3.72 -6.47 -0.44
C TYR A 18 -3.69 -5.90 0.98
N ALA A 19 -4.03 -4.61 1.07
CA ALA A 19 -4.09 -3.89 2.33
C ALA A 19 -5.29 -2.95 2.40
N ALA A 20 -5.71 -2.65 3.62
CA ALA A 20 -6.74 -1.67 3.92
C ALA A 20 -6.21 -0.64 4.93
N LYS A 21 -6.71 0.59 4.83
CA LYS A 21 -6.48 1.61 5.84
C LYS A 21 -7.21 1.25 7.13
N LYS A 22 -6.51 1.37 8.26
CA LYS A 22 -7.10 1.21 9.60
C LYS A 22 -8.12 2.31 9.89
N GLY A 23 -9.13 1.94 10.68
CA GLY A 23 -10.16 2.83 11.18
C GLY A 23 -11.36 2.99 10.24
N ARG A 24 -12.07 4.11 10.35
CA ARG A 24 -13.37 4.31 9.67
C ARG A 24 -13.29 4.67 8.18
N ALA A 25 -12.10 5.00 7.66
CA ALA A 25 -11.94 5.46 6.29
C ALA A 25 -11.79 4.27 5.33
N SER A 26 -12.61 4.25 4.29
CA SER A 26 -12.77 3.12 3.37
C SER A 26 -11.75 3.14 2.23
N TRP A 27 -10.45 3.00 2.51
CA TRP A 27 -9.45 2.76 1.45
C TRP A 27 -8.89 1.35 1.56
N ARG A 28 -8.97 0.57 0.47
CA ARG A 28 -8.46 -0.81 0.42
C ARG A 28 -8.22 -1.26 -1.02
N GLY A 29 -7.17 -2.04 -1.20
CA GLY A 29 -6.81 -2.59 -2.51
C GLY A 29 -5.36 -3.06 -2.55
N LYS A 30 -4.74 -2.99 -3.72
CA LYS A 30 -3.43 -3.60 -3.97
C LYS A 30 -2.31 -2.62 -3.65
N ILE A 31 -1.23 -3.12 -3.05
CA ILE A 31 0.04 -2.41 -2.95
C ILE A 31 0.63 -2.29 -4.36
N VAL A 32 0.90 -1.07 -4.79
CA VAL A 32 1.46 -0.74 -6.12
C VAL A 32 2.76 0.05 -6.05
N GLY A 33 3.26 0.30 -4.83
CA GLY A 33 4.51 1.02 -4.61
C GLY A 33 4.77 1.28 -3.14
N TRP A 34 5.94 1.83 -2.85
CA TRP A 34 6.36 2.24 -1.53
C TRP A 34 6.99 3.63 -1.57
N TYR A 35 7.09 4.28 -0.41
CA TYR A 35 7.77 5.55 -0.26
C TYR A 35 8.43 5.66 1.12
N ARG A 36 9.39 6.59 1.23
CA ARG A 36 10.02 7.00 2.48
C ARG A 36 10.17 8.52 2.49
N THR A 37 9.99 9.11 3.66
CA THR A 37 10.27 10.53 3.93
C THR A 37 10.85 10.65 5.33
N ASP A 38 11.36 11.83 5.69
CA ASP A 38 11.85 12.09 7.05
C ASP A 38 10.77 11.86 8.12
N LEU A 39 9.50 12.10 7.78
CA LEU A 39 8.36 11.87 8.68
C LEU A 39 7.86 10.42 8.64
N THR A 40 7.93 9.76 7.47
CA THR A 40 7.39 8.42 7.25
C THR A 40 8.50 7.46 6.88
N ALA A 41 9.00 6.75 7.89
CA ALA A 41 10.09 5.78 7.73
C ALA A 41 9.80 4.69 6.70
N LEU A 42 8.53 4.29 6.54
CA LEU A 42 8.03 3.46 5.45
C LEU A 42 6.54 3.71 5.24
N GLY A 43 6.13 3.88 3.99
CA GLY A 43 4.73 3.92 3.58
C GLY A 43 4.51 3.26 2.24
N TYR A 44 3.24 3.05 1.90
CA TYR A 44 2.82 2.29 0.73
C TYR A 44 1.83 3.09 -0.10
N ALA A 45 1.91 2.90 -1.42
CA ALA A 45 0.90 3.31 -2.37
C ALA A 45 -0.09 2.16 -2.56
N ILE A 46 -1.38 2.45 -2.35
CA ILE A 46 -2.48 1.48 -2.47
C ILE A 46 -3.40 1.93 -3.60
N GLU A 47 -3.44 1.15 -4.67
CA GLU A 47 -4.46 1.28 -5.72
C GLU A 47 -5.79 0.73 -5.18
N SER A 48 -6.86 1.49 -5.34
CA SER A 48 -8.19 1.11 -4.88
C SER A 48 -8.70 -0.13 -5.60
N HIS A 49 -9.24 -1.08 -4.84
CA HIS A 49 -9.93 -2.24 -5.40
C HIS A 49 -11.27 -1.87 -6.07
N TYR A 50 -11.94 -0.81 -5.60
CA TYR A 50 -13.27 -0.40 -6.07
C TYR A 50 -13.22 0.72 -7.12
N GLU A 51 -12.09 1.42 -7.22
CA GLU A 51 -11.90 2.55 -8.13
C GLU A 51 -10.56 2.35 -8.87
N PRO A 52 -10.48 1.44 -9.86
CA PRO A 52 -9.24 1.11 -10.55
C PRO A 52 -8.53 2.35 -11.12
N GLY A 53 -7.20 2.40 -10.99
CA GLY A 53 -6.37 3.55 -11.34
C GLY A 53 -6.27 4.64 -10.26
N SER A 54 -7.18 4.68 -9.27
CA SER A 54 -7.07 5.60 -8.14
C SER A 54 -6.08 5.09 -7.10
N VAL A 55 -5.08 5.91 -6.76
CA VAL A 55 -4.03 5.56 -5.79
C VAL A 55 -4.01 6.56 -4.64
N GLN A 56 -3.86 6.06 -3.42
CA GLN A 56 -3.54 6.87 -2.25
C GLN A 56 -2.35 6.29 -1.50
N ILE A 57 -1.66 7.12 -0.72
CA ILE A 57 -0.47 6.74 0.04
C ILE A 57 -0.73 6.81 1.54
N TYR A 58 -0.20 5.82 2.27
CA TYR A 58 -0.35 5.71 3.71
C TYR A 58 0.95 5.25 4.38
N PRO A 59 1.25 5.74 5.59
CA PRO A 59 2.27 5.13 6.44
C PRO A 59 1.96 3.65 6.70
N ALA A 60 2.99 2.82 6.80
CA ALA A 60 2.86 1.38 7.11
C ALA A 60 2.01 1.14 8.37
N THR A 61 2.12 2.01 9.37
CA THR A 61 1.40 1.91 10.64
C THR A 61 -0.11 2.14 10.50
N ALA A 62 -0.55 2.81 9.43
CA ALA A 62 -1.94 3.17 9.18
C ALA A 62 -2.71 2.14 8.36
N ILE A 63 -2.07 1.03 7.95
CA ILE A 63 -2.68 0.00 7.11
C ILE A 63 -2.56 -1.39 7.74
N GLU A 64 -3.40 -2.31 7.32
CA GLU A 64 -3.45 -3.70 7.75
C GLU A 64 -3.72 -4.64 6.57
N PRO A 65 -3.33 -5.93 6.66
CA PRO A 65 -3.64 -6.91 5.63
C PRO A 65 -5.15 -6.98 5.38
N TRP A 66 -5.52 -7.04 4.12
CA TRP A 66 -6.91 -7.12 3.71
C TRP A 66 -7.07 -8.21 2.67
N THR A 67 -8.15 -8.98 2.75
CA THR A 67 -8.49 -9.98 1.74
C THR A 67 -9.65 -9.43 0.91
N PRO A 68 -9.51 -9.29 -0.42
CA PRO A 68 -10.63 -8.90 -1.25
C PRO A 68 -11.75 -9.95 -1.17
N PRO A 69 -13.03 -9.56 -1.27
CA PRO A 69 -14.13 -10.50 -1.42
C PRO A 69 -13.85 -11.42 -2.63
N ARG A 70 -14.24 -12.69 -2.53
CA ARG A 70 -14.28 -13.54 -3.72
C ARG A 70 -15.46 -13.08 -4.57
N ASP A 71 -15.19 -12.85 -5.85
CA ASP A 71 -16.22 -12.66 -6.88
C ASP A 71 -17.11 -13.90 -7.02
#